data_AF-A0A1S2XDJ3-F1
#
_entry.id   AF-A0A1S2XDJ3-F1
#
_cell.length_a   1.000
_cell.length_b   1.000
_cell.length_c   1.000
_cell.angle_alpha   90.00
_cell.angle_beta   90.00
_cell.angle_gamma   90.00
#
_symmetry.space_group_name_H-M   'P 1'
#
loop_
_entity.id
_entity.type
_entity.pdbx_description
1 polymer ?
#
loop_
_entity_poly.entity_id
_entity_poly.type
_entity_poly.pdbx_seq_one_letter_code
_entity_poly.pdbx_strand_id
1 'polypeptide(L)'
;MSMDKIGLRFRTLLAVGTITFSTLLIFTLIHQNSIFYFVDGFSSINVLSANNNPNATVLKQGIKDHKIAYSSVDNKVLGDKDQNVMPGIFQQRSEIGPKTHSLEDQKKDTSQSSTSIANDQFLDGLLVSTFDEASCLSRYQSHLYRKASPYKPSAYLLSKLRNYEHLHSSCGPRTKSYNKTMRKGSKFSKDDAGTKCKYLVWTPSNGLGNRMLTLASAFLYAILTDRVLLVKFGTDMFGLFCEPFPDSSWLLPRNFPYWKDQKHIETYETMLGNSKKKISKELLPQFLILNLQHTHDGHNNFFHCDQSQGRLQKVPVLILWSDQYFVPSLFMIPSFRQELSKMFPEKDTVFHHLGRYLFHPSNAAWEQISRIYEAHLAKANERIGLQIRVYNTHRSPHQTIINEIIACTLQHKLLPELDVQKTATSLLKKRTSKAVLVASLFSEYGEKLRTIYKTSTAMTGELIKVYQPSHEGRQKSNNDTHNIKAWTEIYLLSLCDALITSPKSTFGYVAHGLGGLKPWILQRAYGETIPNPPCQRVMSMEPCFHYPPKYDCKANNTVDFTSLFHHMKHCEDVSSGLRLVNAN
;
A
#
# COMPACT_ATOMS: atom_id res chain seq x y z
N MET A 1 24.17 -47.38 -48.82
CA MET A 1 23.31 -47.75 -47.68
C MET A 1 22.53 -46.51 -47.26
N SER A 2 21.19 -46.59 -47.30
CA SER A 2 20.21 -45.52 -47.61
C SER A 2 20.25 -44.20 -46.81
N MET A 3 19.97 -43.08 -47.51
CA MET A 3 19.63 -41.75 -46.97
C MET A 3 18.45 -41.77 -45.98
N ASP A 4 17.65 -42.83 -45.96
CA ASP A 4 16.55 -43.02 -44.99
C ASP A 4 17.03 -43.21 -43.54
N LYS A 5 18.22 -43.79 -43.33
CA LYS A 5 18.76 -43.99 -41.97
C LYS A 5 19.23 -42.70 -41.31
N ILE A 6 19.59 -41.68 -42.10
CA ILE A 6 20.03 -40.38 -41.61
C ILE A 6 18.82 -39.52 -41.24
N GLY A 7 17.75 -39.54 -42.06
CA GLY A 7 16.49 -38.85 -41.76
C GLY A 7 15.78 -39.38 -40.51
N LEU A 8 15.82 -40.70 -40.29
CA LEU A 8 15.24 -41.31 -39.08
C LEU A 8 16.02 -40.92 -37.82
N ARG A 9 17.37 -40.96 -37.87
CA ARG A 9 18.23 -40.55 -36.73
C ARG A 9 18.06 -39.07 -36.39
N PHE A 10 17.89 -38.20 -37.39
CA PHE A 10 17.70 -36.77 -37.16
C PHE A 10 16.33 -36.46 -36.53
N ARG A 11 15.26 -37.16 -36.96
CA ARG A 11 13.93 -37.04 -36.33
C ARG A 11 13.93 -37.54 -34.88
N THR A 12 14.63 -38.63 -34.59
CA THR A 12 14.76 -39.13 -33.20
C THR A 12 15.57 -38.18 -32.32
N LEU A 13 16.67 -37.59 -32.84
CA LEU A 13 17.45 -36.59 -32.12
C LEU A 13 16.66 -35.29 -31.87
N LEU A 14 15.84 -34.85 -32.82
CA LEU A 14 14.98 -33.68 -32.67
C LEU A 14 13.87 -33.94 -31.64
N ALA A 15 13.26 -35.12 -31.65
CA ALA A 15 12.23 -35.51 -30.68
C ALA A 15 12.80 -35.68 -29.25
N VAL A 16 13.99 -36.27 -29.12
CA VAL A 16 14.68 -36.36 -27.82
C VAL A 16 15.11 -34.96 -27.35
N GLY A 17 15.57 -34.09 -28.26
CA GLY A 17 15.90 -32.70 -27.97
C GLY A 17 14.70 -31.88 -27.48
N THR A 18 13.53 -32.02 -28.10
CA THR A 18 12.32 -31.29 -27.68
C THR A 18 11.75 -31.79 -26.36
N ILE A 19 11.78 -33.11 -26.11
CA ILE A 19 11.34 -33.68 -24.83
C ILE A 19 12.31 -33.28 -23.70
N THR A 20 13.62 -33.40 -23.91
CA THR A 20 14.63 -33.04 -22.90
C THR A 20 14.67 -31.53 -22.62
N PHE A 21 14.48 -30.69 -23.64
CA PHE A 21 14.36 -29.25 -23.45
C PHE A 21 13.09 -28.87 -22.70
N SER A 22 11.96 -29.52 -23.00
CA SER A 22 10.70 -29.28 -22.30
C SER A 22 10.76 -29.74 -20.84
N THR A 23 11.38 -30.89 -20.55
CA THR A 23 11.56 -31.35 -19.17
C THR A 23 12.55 -30.48 -18.41
N LEU A 24 13.63 -30.01 -19.03
CA LEU A 24 14.59 -29.08 -18.41
C LEU A 24 13.95 -27.69 -18.14
N LEU A 25 13.11 -27.20 -19.05
CA LEU A 25 12.36 -25.95 -18.89
C LEU A 25 11.33 -26.07 -17.76
N ILE A 26 10.62 -27.20 -17.69
CA ILE A 26 9.68 -27.49 -16.59
C ILE A 26 10.44 -27.62 -15.27
N PHE A 27 11.58 -28.32 -15.24
CA PHE A 27 12.38 -28.48 -14.02
C PHE A 27 12.96 -27.15 -13.55
N THR A 28 13.42 -26.29 -14.45
CA THR A 28 13.92 -24.94 -14.10
C THR A 28 12.80 -23.99 -13.67
N LEU A 29 11.62 -24.03 -14.30
CA LEU A 29 10.44 -23.27 -13.87
C LEU A 29 9.90 -23.76 -12.51
N ILE A 30 9.91 -25.07 -12.26
CA ILE A 30 9.56 -25.66 -10.96
C ILE A 30 10.60 -25.28 -9.91
N HIS A 31 11.89 -25.27 -10.23
CA HIS A 31 12.95 -24.88 -9.27
C HIS A 31 12.94 -23.37 -8.97
N GLN A 32 12.67 -22.51 -9.96
CA GLN A 32 12.51 -21.06 -9.74
C GLN A 32 11.29 -20.75 -8.89
N ASN A 33 10.15 -21.42 -9.12
CA ASN A 33 8.97 -21.28 -8.28
C ASN A 33 9.19 -21.90 -6.89
N SER A 34 9.88 -23.04 -6.80
CA SER A 34 10.18 -23.70 -5.52
C SER A 34 11.16 -22.90 -4.67
N ILE A 35 12.14 -22.20 -5.24
CA ILE A 35 13.04 -21.32 -4.48
C ILE A 35 12.26 -20.16 -3.84
N PHE A 36 11.23 -19.65 -4.51
CA PHE A 36 10.34 -18.63 -3.92
C PHE A 36 9.46 -19.17 -2.78
N TYR A 37 9.13 -20.47 -2.76
CA TYR A 37 8.36 -21.09 -1.68
C TYR A 37 9.23 -21.70 -0.57
N PHE A 38 10.48 -22.10 -0.86
CA PHE A 38 11.37 -22.75 0.10
C PHE A 38 12.01 -21.76 1.08
N VAL A 39 12.26 -20.52 0.67
CA VAL A 39 12.86 -19.50 1.56
C VAL A 39 11.90 -19.11 2.70
N ASP A 40 10.58 -19.24 2.50
CA ASP A 40 9.57 -19.04 3.55
C ASP A 40 9.47 -20.22 4.55
N GLY A 41 10.04 -21.38 4.22
CA GLY A 41 9.97 -22.60 5.04
C GLY A 41 11.16 -22.84 5.97
N PHE A 42 12.30 -22.17 5.75
CA PHE A 42 13.53 -22.46 6.50
C PHE A 42 13.78 -21.54 7.71
N SER A 43 13.00 -20.48 7.91
CA SER A 43 13.17 -19.54 9.03
C SER A 43 12.69 -20.08 10.39
N SER A 44 12.28 -21.36 10.49
CA SER A 44 11.73 -21.96 11.71
C SER A 44 12.49 -23.19 12.23
N ILE A 45 13.68 -23.55 11.72
CA ILE A 45 14.34 -24.83 12.10
C ILE A 45 15.75 -24.70 12.72
N ASN A 46 16.35 -23.51 12.87
CA ASN A 46 17.64 -23.39 13.57
C ASN A 46 17.53 -22.69 14.93
N VAL A 47 16.87 -23.39 15.87
CA VAL A 47 17.20 -23.29 17.30
C VAL A 47 17.37 -24.72 17.79
N LEU A 48 18.57 -25.27 17.60
CA LEU A 48 19.16 -26.34 18.41
C LEU A 48 20.59 -26.61 17.88
N SER A 49 21.53 -26.70 18.81
CA SER A 49 22.94 -27.03 18.66
C SER A 49 23.90 -25.89 18.31
N ALA A 50 24.39 -25.25 19.36
CA ALA A 50 25.71 -24.64 19.39
C ALA A 50 26.74 -25.74 19.73
N ASN A 51 27.76 -25.93 18.90
CA ASN A 51 29.15 -26.18 19.33
C ASN A 51 30.15 -26.29 18.15
N ASN A 52 31.29 -25.62 18.36
CA ASN A 52 32.65 -25.85 17.82
C ASN A 52 33.00 -25.51 16.34
N ASN A 53 33.54 -24.30 16.15
CA ASN A 53 34.89 -23.91 15.67
C ASN A 53 35.64 -24.69 14.52
N PRO A 54 36.64 -24.08 13.85
CA PRO A 54 36.56 -23.69 12.43
C PRO A 54 37.63 -24.38 11.56
N ASN A 55 37.43 -24.41 10.23
CA ASN A 55 38.47 -24.34 9.19
C ASN A 55 37.88 -24.72 7.81
N ALA A 56 37.88 -23.79 6.86
CA ALA A 56 38.11 -24.08 5.43
C ALA A 56 38.08 -22.77 4.61
N THR A 57 39.26 -22.28 4.32
CA THR A 57 39.61 -21.41 3.18
C THR A 57 39.32 -22.17 1.87
N VAL A 58 38.89 -21.48 0.79
CA VAL A 58 39.49 -21.58 -0.57
C VAL A 58 38.61 -20.94 -1.67
N LEU A 59 39.29 -20.02 -2.38
CA LEU A 59 39.26 -19.53 -3.76
C LEU A 59 37.97 -19.15 -4.53
N LYS A 60 38.00 -17.85 -4.90
CA LYS A 60 37.49 -17.26 -6.14
C LYS A 60 38.21 -17.84 -7.37
N GLN A 61 37.46 -18.03 -8.45
CA GLN A 61 38.00 -17.93 -9.81
C GLN A 61 36.96 -17.26 -10.72
N GLY A 62 37.37 -16.16 -11.35
CA GLY A 62 36.54 -15.40 -12.30
C GLY A 62 36.68 -15.91 -13.73
N ILE A 63 35.69 -15.57 -14.56
CA ILE A 63 35.73 -15.68 -16.01
C ILE A 63 35.13 -14.39 -16.60
N LYS A 64 36.02 -13.58 -17.20
CA LYS A 64 35.81 -12.61 -18.30
C LYS A 64 35.70 -13.42 -19.61
N ASP A 65 35.16 -13.01 -20.75
CA ASP A 65 34.51 -11.84 -21.34
C ASP A 65 33.74 -12.41 -22.55
N HIS A 66 32.67 -11.75 -23.03
CA HIS A 66 32.61 -11.30 -24.44
C HIS A 66 31.33 -10.53 -24.79
N LYS A 67 31.58 -9.41 -25.45
CA LYS A 67 30.61 -8.52 -26.11
C LYS A 67 30.19 -9.12 -27.45
N ILE A 68 28.90 -9.02 -27.79
CA ILE A 68 28.47 -8.91 -29.18
C ILE A 68 27.42 -7.79 -29.25
N ALA A 69 27.70 -6.82 -30.11
CA ALA A 69 26.82 -5.74 -30.49
C ALA A 69 25.87 -6.19 -31.60
N TYR A 70 24.61 -5.73 -31.57
CA TYR A 70 23.77 -5.66 -32.76
C TYR A 70 23.04 -4.32 -32.78
N SER A 71 23.10 -3.70 -33.95
CA SER A 71 22.62 -2.39 -34.32
C SER A 71 21.11 -2.34 -34.54
N SER A 72 20.59 -1.14 -34.31
CA SER A 72 19.27 -0.60 -34.64
C SER A 72 18.83 -0.80 -36.09
N VAL A 73 17.52 -1.04 -36.27
CA VAL A 73 16.77 -0.63 -37.47
C VAL A 73 15.45 0.02 -37.02
N ASP A 74 15.24 1.21 -37.56
CA ASP A 74 14.09 2.10 -37.43
C ASP A 74 12.77 1.48 -37.89
N ASN A 75 11.66 1.95 -37.31
CA ASN A 75 10.38 2.01 -38.01
C ASN A 75 9.63 3.30 -37.63
N LYS A 76 9.52 4.18 -38.63
CA LYS A 76 8.62 5.34 -38.71
C LYS A 76 7.17 4.86 -38.82
N VAL A 77 6.27 5.42 -38.01
CA VAL A 77 4.86 5.60 -38.36
C VAL A 77 4.44 6.98 -37.87
N LEU A 78 4.13 7.88 -38.80
CA LEU A 78 3.57 9.21 -38.56
C LEU A 78 2.08 9.11 -38.84
N GLY A 79 1.26 9.35 -37.81
CA GLY A 79 -0.20 9.41 -37.90
C GLY A 79 -0.70 10.82 -38.20
N ASP A 80 -1.81 10.85 -38.92
CA ASP A 80 -2.49 12.00 -39.50
C ASP A 80 -2.98 13.04 -38.48
N LYS A 81 -3.03 14.28 -38.94
CA LYS A 81 -3.63 15.43 -38.28
C LYS A 81 -5.08 15.54 -38.72
N ASP A 82 -5.99 15.80 -37.79
CA ASP A 82 -7.14 16.64 -38.08
C ASP A 82 -7.52 17.45 -36.83
N GLN A 83 -7.41 18.77 -36.97
CA GLN A 83 -7.94 19.80 -36.07
C GLN A 83 -9.05 20.50 -36.85
N ASN A 84 -10.23 20.64 -36.27
CA ASN A 84 -11.17 21.70 -36.65
C ASN A 84 -11.73 22.34 -35.38
N VAL A 85 -11.76 23.67 -35.42
CA VAL A 85 -12.05 24.61 -34.33
C VAL A 85 -13.33 25.38 -34.67
N MET A 86 -14.05 25.76 -33.61
CA MET A 86 -14.91 26.96 -33.44
C MET A 86 -16.45 26.87 -33.69
N PRO A 87 -17.26 27.82 -33.15
CA PRO A 87 -17.96 27.61 -31.87
C PRO A 87 -19.45 28.03 -31.91
N GLY A 88 -20.16 27.97 -30.76
CA GLY A 88 -21.15 29.00 -30.47
C GLY A 88 -22.28 28.67 -29.50
N ILE A 89 -22.64 29.73 -28.77
CA ILE A 89 -24.00 30.16 -28.37
C ILE A 89 -24.46 29.81 -26.94
N PHE A 90 -24.40 30.88 -26.13
CA PHE A 90 -25.21 31.19 -24.95
C PHE A 90 -26.71 30.97 -25.19
N GLN A 91 -27.42 30.38 -24.22
CA GLN A 91 -28.77 30.85 -23.89
C GLN A 91 -29.12 30.62 -22.42
N GLN A 92 -29.14 31.73 -21.70
CA GLN A 92 -29.68 31.94 -20.37
C GLN A 92 -31.19 32.17 -20.55
N ARG A 93 -32.04 31.48 -19.79
CA ARG A 93 -33.48 31.81 -19.72
C ARG A 93 -33.86 32.03 -18.27
N SER A 94 -34.14 33.30 -17.97
CA SER A 94 -34.77 33.80 -16.76
C SER A 94 -36.29 33.84 -16.94
N GLU A 95 -37.04 33.40 -15.93
CA GLU A 95 -38.43 33.81 -15.71
C GLU A 95 -38.63 34.16 -14.24
N ILE A 96 -39.42 35.21 -14.02
CA ILE A 96 -39.57 35.99 -12.79
C ILE A 96 -40.95 35.72 -12.16
N GLY A 97 -40.95 35.39 -10.85
CA GLY A 97 -41.93 35.82 -9.82
C GLY A 97 -43.26 35.05 -9.68
N PRO A 98 -43.99 35.19 -8.54
CA PRO A 98 -43.87 36.24 -7.51
C PRO A 98 -43.66 35.76 -6.05
N LYS A 99 -43.29 36.77 -5.24
CA LYS A 99 -42.92 36.80 -3.81
C LYS A 99 -44.11 36.54 -2.87
N THR A 100 -43.86 35.98 -1.67
CA THR A 100 -43.90 36.65 -0.34
C THR A 100 -43.94 35.64 0.82
N HIS A 101 -42.94 35.66 1.72
CA HIS A 101 -43.07 35.96 3.17
C HIS A 101 -41.83 35.51 3.98
N SER A 102 -41.47 36.35 4.95
CA SER A 102 -40.59 36.12 6.13
C SER A 102 -39.12 35.73 5.88
N LEU A 103 -38.28 36.75 5.70
CA LEU A 103 -36.85 36.73 5.97
C LEU A 103 -36.64 37.27 7.39
N GLU A 104 -36.36 36.37 8.34
CA GLU A 104 -35.54 36.59 9.55
C GLU A 104 -35.63 35.32 10.41
N ASP A 105 -34.99 34.24 9.96
CA ASP A 105 -34.52 33.14 10.84
C ASP A 105 -33.64 32.09 10.12
N GLN A 106 -33.56 32.11 8.78
CA GLN A 106 -32.78 31.10 8.03
C GLN A 106 -31.26 31.35 7.89
N LYS A 107 -30.72 32.48 8.35
CA LYS A 107 -29.28 32.77 8.12
C LYS A 107 -28.32 31.95 8.98
N LYS A 108 -28.78 31.36 10.10
CA LYS A 108 -27.92 30.54 10.97
C LYS A 108 -27.80 29.09 10.47
N ASP A 109 -28.90 28.47 10.05
CA ASP A 109 -28.92 27.07 9.59
C ASP A 109 -28.22 26.85 8.26
N THR A 110 -28.35 27.77 7.29
CA THR A 110 -27.66 27.61 5.99
C THR A 110 -26.14 27.75 6.15
N SER A 111 -25.68 28.62 7.07
CA SER A 111 -24.26 28.84 7.34
C SER A 111 -23.60 27.67 8.08
N GLN A 112 -24.33 27.02 9.01
CA GLN A 112 -23.85 25.81 9.69
C GLN A 112 -23.83 24.60 8.74
N SER A 113 -24.86 24.45 7.89
CA SER A 113 -24.92 23.38 6.89
C SER A 113 -23.83 23.54 5.80
N SER A 114 -23.58 24.76 5.31
CA SER A 114 -22.50 24.99 4.34
C SER A 114 -21.11 24.75 4.96
N THR A 115 -20.94 25.10 6.24
CA THR A 115 -19.67 24.91 6.97
C THR A 115 -19.43 23.42 7.24
N SER A 116 -20.46 22.64 7.60
CA SER A 116 -20.32 21.19 7.80
C SER A 116 -19.99 20.46 6.50
N ILE A 117 -20.63 20.84 5.39
CA ILE A 117 -20.35 20.25 4.07
C ILE A 117 -18.91 20.57 3.62
N ALA A 118 -18.46 21.82 3.78
CA ALA A 118 -17.10 22.20 3.46
C ALA A 118 -16.07 21.47 4.35
N ASN A 119 -16.36 21.31 5.64
CA ASN A 119 -15.50 20.56 6.56
C ASN A 119 -15.40 19.08 6.16
N ASP A 120 -16.52 18.44 5.80
CA ASP A 120 -16.52 17.04 5.38
C ASP A 120 -15.81 16.85 4.04
N GLN A 121 -16.02 17.76 3.08
CA GLN A 121 -15.37 17.73 1.77
C GLN A 121 -13.84 17.79 1.88
N PHE A 122 -13.32 18.66 2.74
CA PHE A 122 -11.87 18.83 2.95
C PHE A 122 -11.31 18.04 4.14
N LEU A 123 -12.09 17.07 4.64
CA LEU A 123 -11.72 16.15 5.71
C LEU A 123 -11.17 16.89 6.95
N ASP A 124 -11.92 17.87 7.42
CA ASP A 124 -11.61 18.74 8.57
C ASP A 124 -10.29 19.50 8.39
N GLY A 125 -10.07 20.03 7.18
CA GLY A 125 -8.89 20.82 6.83
C GLY A 125 -7.65 19.99 6.47
N LEU A 126 -7.74 18.66 6.50
CA LEU A 126 -6.65 17.79 6.03
C LEU A 126 -6.28 18.09 4.57
N LEU A 127 -7.28 18.37 3.73
CA LEU A 127 -7.10 18.72 2.32
C LEU A 127 -7.19 20.23 2.10
N VAL A 128 -6.52 20.73 1.06
CA VAL A 128 -6.67 22.11 0.56
C VAL A 128 -7.64 22.15 -0.61
N SER A 129 -8.29 23.29 -0.81
CA SER A 129 -9.23 23.54 -1.90
C SER A 129 -8.59 23.98 -3.23
N THR A 130 -7.27 24.15 -3.27
CA THR A 130 -6.55 24.80 -4.38
C THR A 130 -6.33 23.94 -5.62
N PHE A 131 -6.74 22.67 -5.63
CA PHE A 131 -6.61 21.82 -6.81
C PHE A 131 -7.70 22.14 -7.84
N ASP A 132 -7.41 21.84 -9.11
CA ASP A 132 -8.44 21.82 -10.14
C ASP A 132 -9.36 20.61 -9.91
N GLU A 133 -10.66 20.84 -9.73
CA GLU A 133 -11.63 19.79 -9.42
C GLU A 133 -11.75 18.75 -10.54
N ALA A 134 -11.71 19.18 -11.80
CA ALA A 134 -11.80 18.29 -12.95
C ALA A 134 -10.58 17.36 -13.06
N SER A 135 -9.40 17.80 -12.61
CA SER A 135 -8.18 16.99 -12.62
C SER A 135 -8.22 15.79 -11.67
N CYS A 136 -9.01 15.86 -10.60
CA CYS A 136 -9.12 14.81 -9.59
C CYS A 136 -10.48 14.84 -8.87
N LEU A 137 -11.48 14.22 -9.47
CA LEU A 137 -12.86 14.20 -8.97
C LEU A 137 -12.95 13.58 -7.57
N SER A 138 -12.19 12.52 -7.31
CA SER A 138 -12.22 11.79 -6.04
C SER A 138 -11.84 12.67 -4.85
N ARG A 139 -10.97 13.67 -5.04
CA ARG A 139 -10.55 14.62 -3.99
C ARG A 139 -11.73 15.41 -3.45
N TYR A 140 -12.66 15.80 -4.32
CA TYR A 140 -13.80 16.66 -3.99
C TYR A 140 -15.09 15.87 -3.75
N GLN A 141 -15.23 14.69 -4.35
CA GLN A 141 -16.47 13.90 -4.30
C GLN A 141 -16.42 12.74 -3.30
N SER A 142 -15.24 12.36 -2.78
CA SER A 142 -15.13 11.20 -1.89
C SER A 142 -15.98 11.29 -0.62
N HIS A 143 -16.21 12.50 -0.10
CA HIS A 143 -17.06 12.74 1.07
C HIS A 143 -18.51 12.32 0.85
N LEU A 144 -19.00 12.30 -0.40
CA LEU A 144 -20.37 11.86 -0.75
C LEU A 144 -20.56 10.34 -0.56
N TYR A 145 -19.47 9.58 -0.62
CA TYR A 145 -19.47 8.12 -0.55
C TYR A 145 -19.06 7.58 0.83
N ARG A 146 -18.42 8.43 1.64
CA ARG A 146 -17.83 8.07 2.92
C ARG A 146 -18.68 8.61 4.06
N LYS A 147 -18.76 7.85 5.15
CA LYS A 147 -19.21 8.41 6.43
C LYS A 147 -18.16 9.40 6.94
N ALA A 148 -18.62 10.47 7.59
CA ALA A 148 -17.74 11.40 8.27
C ALA A 148 -16.88 10.63 9.30
N SER A 149 -15.57 10.83 9.25
CA SER A 149 -14.67 10.16 10.19
C SER A 149 -14.78 10.80 11.57
N PRO A 150 -14.89 10.00 12.65
CA PRO A 150 -14.83 10.54 14.01
C PRO A 150 -13.41 11.02 14.37
N TYR A 151 -12.39 10.55 13.64
CA TYR A 151 -10.98 10.89 13.88
C TYR A 151 -10.64 12.22 13.20
N LYS A 152 -10.48 13.27 14.02
CA LYS A 152 -10.17 14.61 13.54
C LYS A 152 -8.65 14.85 13.54
N PRO A 153 -8.06 15.34 12.45
CA PRO A 153 -6.63 15.64 12.41
C PRO A 153 -6.31 16.76 13.41
N SER A 154 -5.16 16.65 14.10
CA SER A 154 -4.72 17.72 15.00
C SER A 154 -4.34 18.98 14.22
N ALA A 155 -4.57 20.16 14.82
CA ALA A 155 -4.13 21.43 14.23
C ALA A 155 -2.61 21.45 13.93
N TYR A 156 -1.81 20.73 14.74
CA TYR A 156 -0.38 20.60 14.54
C TYR A 156 -0.04 19.78 13.29
N LEU A 157 -0.74 18.66 13.06
CA LEU A 157 -0.61 17.88 11.82
C LEU A 157 -0.98 18.73 10.61
N LEU A 158 -2.10 19.47 10.67
CA LEU A 158 -2.52 20.35 9.57
C LEU A 158 -1.44 21.38 9.24
N SER A 159 -0.87 22.04 10.25
CA SER A 159 0.24 22.98 10.07
C SER A 159 1.47 22.31 9.44
N LYS A 160 1.84 21.10 9.88
CA LYS A 160 2.95 20.33 9.27
C LYS A 160 2.70 20.01 7.80
N LEU A 161 1.47 19.65 7.42
CA LEU A 161 1.10 19.38 6.03
C LEU A 161 1.20 20.64 5.17
N ARG A 162 0.66 21.78 5.63
CA ARG A 162 0.78 23.06 4.90
C ARG A 162 2.24 23.50 4.72
N ASN A 163 3.07 23.35 5.76
CA ASN A 163 4.50 23.63 5.67
C ASN A 163 5.21 22.68 4.70
N TYR A 164 4.82 21.41 4.68
CA TYR A 164 5.34 20.43 3.75
C TYR A 164 4.98 20.78 2.30
N GLU A 165 3.75 21.20 2.03
CA GLU A 165 3.31 21.64 0.71
C GLU A 165 4.16 22.82 0.20
N HIS A 166 4.47 23.78 1.07
CA HIS A 166 5.38 24.89 0.76
C HIS A 166 6.83 24.44 0.51
N LEU A 167 7.33 23.49 1.31
CA LEU A 167 8.64 22.88 1.07
C LEU A 167 8.65 22.19 -0.30
N HIS A 168 7.59 21.45 -0.62
CA HIS A 168 7.50 20.69 -1.86
C HIS A 168 7.36 21.60 -3.09
N SER A 169 6.62 22.71 -3.02
CA SER A 169 6.55 23.66 -4.14
C SER A 169 7.86 24.40 -4.38
N SER A 170 8.61 24.71 -3.31
CA SER A 170 9.89 25.44 -3.41
C SER A 170 11.10 24.57 -3.78
N CYS A 171 11.09 23.29 -3.41
CA CYS A 171 12.18 22.34 -3.61
C CYS A 171 11.83 21.18 -4.56
N GLY A 172 10.58 21.08 -5.04
CA GLY A 172 10.09 19.97 -5.86
C GLY A 172 10.73 19.89 -7.25
N PRO A 173 10.33 18.88 -8.04
CA PRO A 173 10.80 18.71 -9.41
C PRO A 173 10.66 19.99 -10.25
N ARG A 174 11.60 20.17 -11.20
CA ARG A 174 11.65 21.33 -12.13
C ARG A 174 12.00 22.68 -11.48
N THR A 175 12.14 22.77 -10.17
CA THR A 175 12.64 23.99 -9.51
C THR A 175 14.16 24.18 -9.71
N LYS A 176 14.63 25.43 -9.54
CA LYS A 176 16.07 25.75 -9.57
C LYS A 176 16.82 24.98 -8.47
N SER A 177 16.22 24.86 -7.28
CA SER A 177 16.80 24.14 -6.15
C SER A 177 16.96 22.64 -6.43
N TYR A 178 15.93 22.00 -6.97
CA TYR A 178 16.00 20.60 -7.42
C TYR A 178 17.12 20.39 -8.44
N ASN A 179 17.15 21.20 -9.50
CA ASN A 179 18.14 21.07 -10.55
C ASN A 179 19.57 21.27 -10.01
N LYS A 180 19.76 22.20 -9.06
CA LYS A 180 21.06 22.42 -8.40
C LYS A 180 21.50 21.18 -7.60
N THR A 181 20.62 20.62 -6.77
CA THR A 181 20.97 19.44 -5.96
C THR A 181 21.22 18.22 -6.84
N MET A 182 20.39 17.97 -7.86
CA MET A 182 20.52 16.76 -8.69
C MET A 182 21.70 16.80 -9.67
N ARG A 183 22.13 17.99 -10.15
CA ARG A 183 23.29 18.15 -11.06
C ARG A 183 24.65 17.99 -10.37
N LYS A 184 24.72 18.22 -9.05
CA LYS A 184 25.99 18.24 -8.29
C LYS A 184 26.62 16.88 -8.01
N GLY A 185 26.02 15.77 -8.50
CA GLY A 185 26.44 14.37 -8.28
C GLY A 185 27.89 14.16 -7.91
N SER A 186 28.25 13.41 -6.86
CA SER A 186 29.62 13.15 -6.36
C SER A 186 30.54 14.36 -6.05
N LYS A 187 30.28 15.57 -6.55
CA LYS A 187 31.02 16.82 -6.28
C LYS A 187 30.39 17.66 -5.17
N PHE A 188 29.69 17.04 -4.23
CA PHE A 188 29.07 17.74 -3.11
C PHE A 188 30.17 18.13 -2.09
N SER A 189 30.47 19.43 -1.98
CA SER A 189 31.46 19.96 -1.01
C SER A 189 30.83 20.12 0.39
N LYS A 190 31.67 20.20 1.43
CA LYS A 190 31.22 20.59 2.79
C LYS A 190 30.57 21.98 2.81
N ASP A 191 30.94 22.87 1.89
CA ASP A 191 30.35 24.21 1.76
C ASP A 191 28.93 24.20 1.19
N ASP A 192 28.50 23.07 0.61
CA ASP A 192 27.13 22.84 0.14
C ASP A 192 26.21 22.22 1.21
N ALA A 193 26.73 21.90 2.39
CA ALA A 193 25.94 21.35 3.50
C ALA A 193 24.81 22.28 3.99
N GLY A 194 24.82 23.56 3.56
CA GLY A 194 23.76 24.54 3.77
C GLY A 194 22.70 24.61 2.66
N THR A 195 22.67 23.68 1.68
CA THR A 195 21.59 23.67 0.67
C THR A 195 20.23 23.40 1.33
N LYS A 196 19.28 24.33 1.15
CA LYS A 196 17.94 24.31 1.78
C LYS A 196 17.10 23.04 1.50
N CYS A 197 17.37 22.31 0.41
CA CYS A 197 16.53 21.21 -0.05
C CYS A 197 17.22 19.86 0.06
N LYS A 198 16.65 18.96 0.84
CA LYS A 198 17.01 17.55 0.96
C LYS A 198 15.90 16.68 0.37
N TYR A 199 16.24 15.47 -0.06
CA TYR A 199 15.32 14.60 -0.79
C TYR A 199 15.27 13.19 -0.19
N LEU A 200 14.09 12.60 -0.28
CA LEU A 200 13.84 11.18 -0.04
C LEU A 200 13.21 10.60 -1.32
N VAL A 201 13.97 9.80 -2.04
CA VAL A 201 13.50 9.11 -3.24
C VAL A 201 12.96 7.75 -2.83
N TRP A 202 11.65 7.57 -2.90
CA TRP A 202 11.01 6.29 -2.63
C TRP A 202 10.94 5.44 -3.89
N THR A 203 11.25 4.15 -3.76
CA THR A 203 11.11 3.17 -4.85
C THR A 203 10.12 2.07 -4.49
N PRO A 204 9.21 1.70 -5.41
CA PRO A 204 8.18 0.70 -5.17
C PRO A 204 8.80 -0.69 -5.02
N SER A 205 8.25 -1.47 -4.10
CA SER A 205 8.58 -2.89 -3.93
C SER A 205 7.31 -3.67 -3.58
N ASN A 206 7.26 -4.94 -4.00
CA ASN A 206 6.13 -5.85 -3.81
C ASN A 206 4.78 -5.34 -4.36
N GLY A 207 3.66 -5.84 -3.84
CA GLY A 207 2.31 -5.53 -4.32
C GLY A 207 1.79 -4.15 -3.89
N LEU A 208 0.64 -3.74 -4.45
CA LEU A 208 0.05 -2.41 -4.24
C LEU A 208 -0.15 -2.04 -2.77
N GLY A 209 -0.64 -2.98 -1.94
CA GLY A 209 -0.81 -2.76 -0.49
C GLY A 209 0.49 -2.35 0.19
N ASN A 210 1.58 -3.10 -0.05
CA ASN A 210 2.91 -2.77 0.50
C ASN A 210 3.37 -1.39 0.02
N ARG A 211 3.19 -1.09 -1.26
CA ARG A 211 3.60 0.20 -1.85
C ARG A 211 2.87 1.38 -1.21
N MET A 212 1.57 1.27 -0.96
CA MET A 212 0.79 2.33 -0.33
C MET A 212 1.20 2.54 1.14
N LEU A 213 1.36 1.45 1.90
CA LEU A 213 1.80 1.53 3.29
C LEU A 213 3.21 2.12 3.43
N THR A 214 4.16 1.71 2.58
CA THR A 214 5.53 2.21 2.62
C THR A 214 5.62 3.65 2.15
N LEU A 215 4.80 4.05 1.17
CA LEU A 215 4.75 5.42 0.69
C LEU A 215 4.22 6.37 1.77
N ALA A 216 3.20 5.97 2.52
CA ALA A 216 2.74 6.73 3.69
C ALA A 216 3.82 6.80 4.79
N SER A 217 4.52 5.70 5.06
CA SER A 217 5.64 5.67 6.02
C SER A 217 6.79 6.58 5.59
N ALA A 218 7.13 6.56 4.29
CA ALA A 218 8.16 7.41 3.70
C ALA A 218 7.76 8.89 3.73
N PHE A 219 6.49 9.20 3.49
CA PHE A 219 5.97 10.57 3.60
C PHE A 219 6.10 11.11 5.02
N LEU A 220 5.72 10.33 6.03
CA LEU A 220 5.89 10.74 7.43
C LEU A 220 7.37 10.98 7.77
N TYR A 221 8.25 10.08 7.34
CA TYR A 221 9.69 10.25 7.52
C TYR A 221 10.23 11.49 6.79
N ALA A 222 9.68 11.81 5.62
CA ALA A 222 10.05 13.01 4.87
C ALA A 222 9.63 14.30 5.61
N ILE A 223 8.45 14.33 6.22
CA ILE A 223 8.00 15.44 7.09
C ILE A 223 8.93 15.58 8.29
N LEU A 224 9.24 14.48 8.99
CA LEU A 224 10.08 14.50 10.20
C LEU A 224 11.54 14.90 9.96
N THR A 225 12.01 14.81 8.72
CA THR A 225 13.41 15.08 8.35
C THR A 225 13.59 16.29 7.42
N ASP A 226 12.52 17.04 7.16
CA ASP A 226 12.47 18.17 6.24
C ASP A 226 13.01 17.81 4.85
N ARG A 227 12.48 16.71 4.27
CA ARG A 227 12.84 16.21 2.96
C ARG A 227 11.67 16.29 1.99
N VAL A 228 11.95 16.65 0.74
CA VAL A 228 11.02 16.48 -0.37
C VAL A 228 10.93 14.99 -0.71
N LEU A 229 9.71 14.44 -0.70
CA LEU A 229 9.43 13.07 -1.12
C LEU A 229 9.32 13.05 -2.64
N LEU A 230 10.12 12.19 -3.28
CA LEU A 230 10.05 11.95 -4.71
C LEU A 230 9.76 10.48 -4.97
N VAL A 231 8.77 10.21 -5.81
CA VAL A 231 8.15 8.90 -5.94
C VAL A 231 8.46 8.33 -7.33
N LYS A 232 9.16 7.19 -7.36
CA LYS A 232 9.46 6.49 -8.61
C LYS A 232 8.32 5.53 -8.97
N PHE A 233 7.31 6.00 -9.70
CA PHE A 233 6.29 5.09 -10.22
C PHE A 233 6.81 4.24 -11.38
N GLY A 234 6.56 2.93 -11.28
CA GLY A 234 6.62 2.02 -12.43
C GLY A 234 5.42 2.25 -13.34
N THR A 235 5.45 1.66 -14.54
CA THR A 235 4.33 1.69 -15.52
C THR A 235 3.00 1.29 -14.89
N ASP A 236 3.03 0.41 -13.89
CA ASP A 236 1.87 -0.13 -13.19
C ASP A 236 1.32 0.75 -12.07
N MET A 237 1.99 1.85 -11.73
CA MET A 237 1.53 2.83 -10.72
C MET A 237 1.10 4.15 -11.36
N PHE A 238 1.47 4.40 -12.63
CA PHE A 238 1.02 5.59 -13.35
C PHE A 238 -0.50 5.56 -13.51
N GLY A 239 -1.15 6.66 -13.16
CA GLY A 239 -2.60 6.79 -13.28
C GLY A 239 -3.40 6.13 -12.16
N LEU A 240 -2.79 5.66 -11.06
CA LEU A 240 -3.54 5.19 -9.89
C LEU A 240 -4.00 6.32 -8.98
N PHE A 241 -3.12 7.29 -8.74
CA PHE A 241 -3.30 8.37 -7.78
C PHE A 241 -3.23 9.73 -8.46
N CYS A 242 -4.00 10.68 -7.93
CA CYS A 242 -3.82 12.09 -8.23
C CYS A 242 -2.54 12.64 -7.58
N GLU A 243 -2.12 13.84 -8.00
CA GLU A 243 -1.07 14.59 -7.30
C GLU A 243 -1.55 15.00 -5.90
N PRO A 244 -0.78 14.71 -4.83
CA PRO A 244 -1.20 15.00 -3.45
C PRO A 244 -0.82 16.41 -2.98
N PHE A 245 0.16 17.06 -3.63
CA PHE A 245 0.68 18.36 -3.20
C PHE A 245 0.30 19.46 -4.21
N PRO A 246 -0.18 20.63 -3.75
CA PRO A 246 -0.56 21.71 -4.63
C PRO A 246 0.68 22.31 -5.34
N ASP A 247 0.49 22.76 -6.57
CA ASP A 247 1.50 23.45 -7.40
C ASP A 247 2.83 22.70 -7.58
N SER A 248 2.82 21.38 -7.41
CA SER A 248 4.01 20.54 -7.57
C SER A 248 3.63 19.12 -7.97
N SER A 249 4.62 18.34 -8.45
CA SER A 249 4.48 16.91 -8.67
C SER A 249 5.38 16.13 -7.74
N TRP A 250 4.86 15.12 -7.05
CA TRP A 250 5.67 14.18 -6.25
C TRP A 250 6.43 13.18 -7.12
N LEU A 251 6.13 13.11 -8.43
CA LEU A 251 6.71 12.12 -9.33
C LEU A 251 8.18 12.44 -9.58
N LEU A 252 9.02 11.43 -9.42
CA LEU A 252 10.41 11.57 -9.76
C LEU A 252 10.59 11.74 -11.28
N PRO A 253 11.30 12.79 -11.74
CA PRO A 253 11.56 12.99 -13.16
C PRO A 253 12.25 11.80 -13.84
N ARG A 254 11.84 11.49 -15.07
CA ARG A 254 12.40 10.36 -15.86
C ARG A 254 13.90 10.50 -16.14
N ASN A 255 14.40 11.74 -16.23
CA ASN A 255 15.80 12.06 -16.41
C ASN A 255 16.62 12.04 -15.11
N PHE A 256 16.14 11.35 -14.07
CA PHE A 256 16.88 11.19 -12.83
C PHE A 256 18.26 10.55 -13.10
N PRO A 257 19.38 11.23 -12.77
CA PRO A 257 20.70 10.87 -13.30
C PRO A 257 21.19 9.48 -12.86
N TYR A 258 20.79 9.05 -11.66
CA TYR A 258 21.47 7.99 -10.92
C TYR A 258 20.88 6.59 -11.14
N TRP A 259 19.97 6.42 -12.10
CA TRP A 259 19.45 5.10 -12.47
C TRP A 259 20.47 4.21 -13.17
N LYS A 260 21.39 4.82 -13.92
CA LYS A 260 22.44 4.07 -14.61
C LYS A 260 23.57 3.64 -13.66
N ASP A 261 23.77 4.38 -12.57
CA ASP A 261 24.87 4.21 -11.62
C ASP A 261 24.42 3.67 -10.25
N GLN A 262 23.21 3.14 -10.14
CA GLN A 262 22.63 2.66 -8.86
C GLN A 262 23.53 1.63 -8.14
N LYS A 263 24.31 0.83 -8.90
CA LYS A 263 25.27 -0.14 -8.36
C LYS A 263 26.48 0.48 -7.64
N HIS A 264 26.74 1.76 -7.87
CA HIS A 264 27.86 2.50 -7.29
C HIS A 264 27.43 3.40 -6.12
N ILE A 265 26.13 3.44 -5.80
CA ILE A 265 25.63 4.20 -4.66
C ILE A 265 25.85 3.38 -3.39
N GLU A 266 26.49 3.98 -2.39
CA GLU A 266 26.73 3.34 -1.10
C GLU A 266 25.41 3.06 -0.38
N THR A 267 25.34 1.93 0.33
CA THR A 267 24.26 1.66 1.28
C THR A 267 24.63 2.15 2.67
N TYR A 268 23.63 2.41 3.51
CA TYR A 268 23.85 2.81 4.90
C TYR A 268 24.77 1.84 5.66
N GLU A 269 24.63 0.53 5.45
CA GLU A 269 25.46 -0.50 6.06
C GLU A 269 26.91 -0.45 5.59
N THR A 270 27.14 -0.24 4.30
CA THR A 270 28.51 -0.10 3.76
C THR A 270 29.20 1.15 4.30
N MET A 271 28.46 2.25 4.45
CA MET A 271 28.93 3.49 5.07
C MET A 271 29.29 3.25 6.54
N LEU A 272 28.44 2.54 7.30
CA LEU A 272 28.75 2.16 8.69
C LEU A 272 30.01 1.28 8.79
N GLY A 273 30.15 0.29 7.91
CA GLY A 273 31.32 -0.60 7.88
C GLY A 273 32.63 0.13 7.53
N ASN A 274 32.57 1.12 6.64
CA ASN A 274 33.73 1.92 6.24
C ASN A 274 34.13 2.94 7.32
N SER A 275 33.17 3.54 8.02
CA SER A 275 33.43 4.49 9.11
C SER A 275 34.18 3.86 10.29
N LYS A 276 34.03 2.55 10.52
CA LYS A 276 34.82 1.79 11.51
C LYS A 276 36.28 1.58 11.11
N LYS A 277 36.63 1.76 9.83
CA LYS A 277 37.95 1.46 9.25
C LYS A 277 38.80 2.70 8.95
N LYS A 278 38.27 3.93 9.01
CA LYS A 278 39.00 5.17 8.68
C LYS A 278 38.94 6.20 9.82
N ILE A 279 40.09 6.79 10.16
CA ILE A 279 40.28 7.84 11.20
C ILE A 279 40.13 9.28 10.62
N SER A 280 39.88 9.44 9.31
CA SER A 280 39.84 10.77 8.67
C SER A 280 38.43 11.37 8.57
N LYS A 281 38.35 12.71 8.67
CA LYS A 281 37.13 13.55 8.57
C LYS A 281 36.27 13.22 7.33
N GLU A 282 35.35 12.26 7.45
CA GLU A 282 34.51 11.72 6.39
C GLU A 282 33.77 12.80 5.58
N LEU A 283 33.89 12.71 4.25
CA LEU A 283 32.98 13.35 3.30
C LEU A 283 31.75 12.44 3.21
N LEU A 284 30.57 12.93 3.62
CA LEU A 284 29.33 12.17 3.50
C LEU A 284 28.95 12.03 2.01
N PRO A 285 28.42 10.87 1.59
CA PRO A 285 27.98 10.71 0.22
C PRO A 285 26.77 11.59 -0.04
N GLN A 286 26.65 12.09 -1.27
CA GLN A 286 25.49 12.88 -1.68
C GLN A 286 24.21 12.02 -1.77
N PHE A 287 24.37 10.77 -2.23
CA PHE A 287 23.31 9.78 -2.37
C PHE A 287 23.62 8.61 -1.45
N LEU A 288 22.61 8.14 -0.72
CA LEU A 288 22.73 6.95 0.10
C LEU A 288 21.50 6.07 -0.07
N ILE A 289 21.71 4.77 -0.26
CA ILE A 289 20.63 3.79 -0.25
C ILE A 289 20.33 3.39 1.20
N LEU A 290 19.07 3.52 1.58
CA LEU A 290 18.51 3.05 2.83
C LEU A 290 17.61 1.83 2.52
N ASN A 291 18.08 0.64 2.86
CA ASN A 291 17.35 -0.60 2.60
C ASN A 291 16.59 -1.07 3.85
N LEU A 292 15.27 -0.90 3.84
CA LEU A 292 14.31 -1.33 4.86
C LEU A 292 13.33 -2.40 4.30
N GLN A 293 13.78 -3.24 3.37
CA GLN A 293 12.98 -4.37 2.87
C GLN A 293 12.99 -5.55 3.86
N HIS A 294 11.92 -6.35 3.87
CA HIS A 294 11.84 -7.54 4.74
C HIS A 294 12.90 -8.61 4.45
N THR A 295 13.37 -8.74 3.21
CA THR A 295 14.43 -9.69 2.82
C THR A 295 15.82 -9.22 3.24
N HIS A 296 15.94 -7.98 3.72
CA HIS A 296 17.21 -7.46 4.16
C HIS A 296 17.55 -8.05 5.52
N ASP A 297 18.41 -9.06 5.51
CA ASP A 297 18.92 -9.77 6.70
C ASP A 297 19.93 -8.93 7.51
N GLY A 298 19.85 -7.61 7.38
CA GLY A 298 20.66 -6.67 8.13
C GLY A 298 20.20 -6.63 9.58
N HIS A 299 20.60 -7.61 10.38
CA HIS A 299 20.44 -7.65 11.84
C HIS A 299 20.98 -6.39 12.57
N ASN A 300 21.59 -5.44 11.84
CA ASN A 300 22.20 -4.21 12.31
C ASN A 300 21.69 -2.94 11.59
N ASN A 301 20.51 -2.96 10.95
CA ASN A 301 19.95 -1.72 10.40
C ASN A 301 19.29 -0.90 11.53
N PHE A 302 20.12 -0.23 12.33
CA PHE A 302 19.77 0.62 13.47
C PHE A 302 19.02 1.91 13.05
N PHE A 303 18.15 1.84 12.03
CA PHE A 303 17.38 2.97 11.51
C PHE A 303 16.51 3.61 12.60
N HIS A 304 15.98 2.82 13.54
CA HIS A 304 15.18 3.28 14.68
C HIS A 304 15.98 3.98 15.79
N CYS A 305 17.29 4.21 15.60
CA CYS A 305 18.16 4.83 16.59
C CYS A 305 18.54 6.27 16.22
N ASP A 306 18.51 7.18 17.21
CA ASP A 306 18.87 8.60 17.03
C ASP A 306 20.27 8.81 16.45
N GLN A 307 21.24 7.99 16.84
CA GLN A 307 22.61 8.09 16.32
C GLN A 307 22.64 7.87 14.80
N SER A 308 21.85 6.92 14.30
CA SER A 308 21.70 6.67 12.86
C SER A 308 21.02 7.85 12.18
N GLN A 309 19.95 8.37 12.78
CA GLN A 309 19.21 9.52 12.26
C GLN A 309 20.08 10.77 12.15
N GLY A 310 20.92 11.05 13.14
CA GLY A 310 21.87 12.18 13.10
C GLY A 310 22.88 12.11 11.95
N ARG A 311 23.20 10.90 11.45
CA ARG A 311 24.02 10.72 10.23
C ARG A 311 23.17 10.85 8.97
N LEU A 312 22.02 10.17 8.92
CA LEU A 312 21.10 10.19 7.78
C LEU A 312 20.60 11.61 7.47
N GLN A 313 20.36 12.45 8.48
CA GLN A 313 19.89 13.82 8.32
C GLN A 313 20.86 14.71 7.53
N LYS A 314 22.16 14.40 7.58
CA LYS A 314 23.22 15.14 6.88
C LYS A 314 23.38 14.77 5.40
N VAL A 315 22.82 13.62 4.98
CA VAL A 315 22.89 13.16 3.59
C VAL A 315 21.86 13.91 2.74
N PRO A 316 22.24 14.59 1.64
CA PRO A 316 21.30 15.36 0.82
C PRO A 316 20.19 14.53 0.19
N VAL A 317 20.49 13.36 -0.37
CA VAL A 317 19.52 12.50 -1.05
C VAL A 317 19.55 11.08 -0.49
N LEU A 318 18.44 10.65 0.08
CA LEU A 318 18.24 9.26 0.51
C LEU A 318 17.41 8.53 -0.54
N ILE A 319 17.82 7.33 -0.94
CA ILE A 319 17.06 6.42 -1.79
C ILE A 319 16.53 5.29 -0.91
N LEU A 320 15.23 5.26 -0.69
CA LEU A 320 14.58 4.31 0.21
C LEU A 320 14.05 3.10 -0.55
N TRP A 321 14.54 1.92 -0.19
CA TRP A 321 13.98 0.63 -0.62
C TRP A 321 13.24 0.02 0.56
N SER A 322 11.92 -0.12 0.48
CA SER A 322 11.14 -0.74 1.54
C SER A 322 9.82 -1.31 1.02
N ASP A 323 9.36 -2.35 1.70
CA ASP A 323 8.04 -2.98 1.53
C ASP A 323 7.26 -3.06 2.87
N GLN A 324 7.73 -2.34 3.89
CA GLN A 324 7.20 -2.34 5.25
C GLN A 324 6.46 -1.06 5.65
N TYR A 325 5.42 -1.21 6.47
CA TYR A 325 4.82 -0.09 7.21
C TYR A 325 5.68 0.26 8.43
N PHE A 326 6.81 0.95 8.23
CA PHE A 326 7.80 1.17 9.30
C PHE A 326 7.47 2.33 10.26
N VAL A 327 6.25 2.86 10.24
CA VAL A 327 5.81 3.94 11.14
C VAL A 327 6.04 3.61 12.63
N PRO A 328 5.77 2.40 13.15
CA PRO A 328 6.05 2.09 14.56
C PRO A 328 7.52 2.34 14.93
N SER A 329 8.49 2.07 14.04
CA SER A 329 9.90 2.41 14.29
C SER A 329 10.16 3.90 14.41
N LEU A 330 9.37 4.76 13.77
CA LEU A 330 9.53 6.21 13.89
C LEU A 330 9.19 6.69 15.30
N PHE A 331 8.21 6.05 15.97
CA PHE A 331 7.90 6.32 17.38
C PHE A 331 8.98 5.81 18.34
N MET A 332 9.82 4.86 17.91
CA MET A 332 10.95 4.39 18.72
C MET A 332 12.10 5.42 18.75
N ILE A 333 12.21 6.29 17.74
CA ILE A 333 13.28 7.29 17.60
C ILE A 333 13.04 8.46 18.56
N PRO A 334 13.86 8.66 19.62
CA PRO A 334 13.60 9.68 20.63
C PRO A 334 13.47 11.09 20.06
N SER A 335 14.30 11.48 19.08
CA SER A 335 14.24 12.80 18.44
C SER A 335 12.94 13.08 17.68
N PHE A 336 12.17 12.05 17.29
CA PHE A 336 10.90 12.21 16.57
C PHE A 336 9.66 12.13 17.48
N ARG A 337 9.79 11.56 18.68
CA ARG A 337 8.63 11.24 19.56
C ARG A 337 7.77 12.44 19.90
N GLN A 338 8.38 13.58 20.20
CA GLN A 338 7.65 14.78 20.60
C GLN A 338 6.82 15.33 19.43
N GLU A 339 7.43 15.39 18.24
CA GLU A 339 6.75 15.84 17.02
C GLU A 339 5.60 14.90 16.66
N LEU A 340 5.85 13.59 16.67
CA LEU A 340 4.84 12.57 16.41
C LEU A 340 3.68 12.63 17.42
N SER A 341 3.95 12.89 18.69
CA SER A 341 2.91 12.98 19.72
C SER A 341 2.03 14.22 19.58
N LYS A 342 2.57 15.32 19.05
CA LYS A 342 1.77 16.51 18.71
C LYS A 342 0.97 16.31 17.43
N MET A 343 1.56 15.69 16.42
CA MET A 343 0.90 15.40 15.15
C MET A 343 -0.26 14.41 15.32
N PHE A 344 -0.04 13.35 16.10
CA PHE A 344 -1.00 12.27 16.32
C PHE A 344 -1.24 12.09 17.83
N PRO A 345 -2.14 12.89 18.43
CA PRO A 345 -2.57 12.68 19.82
C PRO A 345 -3.16 11.28 20.01
N GLU A 346 -4.05 10.87 19.10
CA GLU A 346 -4.53 9.50 18.98
C GLU A 346 -3.52 8.69 18.15
N LYS A 347 -2.75 7.83 18.83
CA LYS A 347 -1.57 7.17 18.23
C LYS A 347 -1.89 6.16 17.13
N ASP A 348 -3.14 5.73 17.05
CA ASP A 348 -3.62 4.80 16.03
C ASP A 348 -4.33 5.46 14.84
N THR A 349 -4.04 6.74 14.57
CA THR A 349 -4.63 7.51 13.46
C THR A 349 -3.65 7.87 12.35
N VAL A 350 -2.40 7.38 12.42
CA VAL A 350 -1.31 7.81 11.54
C VAL A 350 -1.59 7.51 10.07
N PHE A 351 -1.80 6.24 9.73
CA PHE A 351 -2.12 5.84 8.37
C PHE A 351 -3.50 6.35 7.95
N HIS A 352 -4.45 6.45 8.87
CA HIS A 352 -5.78 6.97 8.56
C HIS A 352 -5.70 8.40 8.00
N HIS A 353 -4.99 9.29 8.68
CA HIS A 353 -4.83 10.67 8.21
C HIS A 353 -3.91 10.75 6.99
N LEU A 354 -2.71 10.16 7.05
CA LEU A 354 -1.75 10.28 5.95
C LEU A 354 -2.21 9.57 4.68
N GLY A 355 -2.89 8.43 4.82
CA GLY A 355 -3.47 7.70 3.69
C GLY A 355 -4.58 8.49 3.00
N ARG A 356 -5.48 9.12 3.78
CA ARG A 356 -6.56 9.98 3.24
C ARG A 356 -6.05 11.28 2.64
N TYR A 357 -4.87 11.74 3.06
CA TYR A 357 -4.19 12.91 2.49
C TYR A 357 -3.47 12.58 1.16
N LEU A 358 -2.78 11.43 1.09
CA LEU A 358 -1.95 11.07 -0.06
C LEU A 358 -2.74 10.38 -1.19
N PHE A 359 -3.65 9.47 -0.86
CA PHE A 359 -4.15 8.49 -1.82
C PHE A 359 -5.55 8.84 -2.34
N HIS A 360 -5.60 9.79 -3.27
CA HIS A 360 -6.80 10.11 -4.02
C HIS A 360 -6.83 9.31 -5.33
N PRO A 361 -7.85 8.47 -5.60
CA PRO A 361 -7.99 7.79 -6.88
C PRO A 361 -7.98 8.76 -8.06
N SER A 362 -7.23 8.43 -9.10
CA SER A 362 -7.35 9.12 -10.39
C SER A 362 -8.79 9.05 -10.93
N ASN A 363 -9.14 9.91 -11.89
CA ASN A 363 -10.49 9.87 -12.49
C ASN A 363 -10.83 8.49 -13.09
N ALA A 364 -9.86 7.81 -13.70
CA ALA A 364 -10.06 6.47 -14.27
C ALA A 364 -10.39 5.41 -13.20
N ALA A 365 -9.76 5.48 -12.03
CA ALA A 365 -10.09 4.61 -10.90
C ALA A 365 -11.41 5.06 -10.23
N TRP A 366 -11.61 6.36 -10.09
CA TRP A 366 -12.79 6.95 -9.46
C TRP A 366 -14.09 6.65 -10.20
N GLU A 367 -14.06 6.67 -11.54
CA GLU A 367 -15.20 6.29 -12.38
C GLU A 367 -15.64 4.84 -12.11
N GLN A 368 -14.68 3.92 -11.97
CA GLN A 368 -14.99 2.52 -11.64
C GLN A 368 -15.54 2.39 -10.21
N ILE A 369 -14.90 3.06 -9.24
CA ILE A 369 -15.32 3.05 -7.83
C ILE A 369 -16.76 3.56 -7.71
N SER A 370 -17.03 4.76 -8.23
CA SER A 370 -18.35 5.40 -8.15
C SER A 370 -19.42 4.54 -8.84
N ARG A 371 -19.18 4.08 -10.07
CA ARG A 371 -20.12 3.22 -10.80
C ARG A 371 -20.45 1.93 -10.05
N ILE A 372 -19.44 1.24 -9.52
CA ILE A 372 -19.64 0.00 -8.76
C ILE A 372 -20.42 0.27 -7.46
N TYR A 373 -20.05 1.34 -6.75
CA TYR A 373 -20.72 1.72 -5.51
C TYR A 373 -22.21 2.02 -5.76
N GLU A 374 -22.53 2.86 -6.74
CA GLU A 374 -23.92 3.21 -7.05
C GLU A 374 -24.76 1.99 -7.48
N ALA A 375 -24.18 1.12 -8.30
CA ALA A 375 -24.89 -0.05 -8.82
C ALA A 375 -25.13 -1.13 -7.75
N HIS A 376 -24.20 -1.31 -6.80
CA HIS A 376 -24.18 -2.50 -5.95
C HIS A 376 -24.23 -2.23 -4.44
N LEU A 377 -23.77 -1.07 -3.97
CA LEU A 377 -23.58 -0.78 -2.55
C LEU A 377 -24.45 0.37 -2.03
N ALA A 378 -24.75 1.38 -2.84
CA ALA A 378 -25.41 2.61 -2.40
C ALA A 378 -26.78 2.38 -1.73
N LYS A 379 -27.58 1.46 -2.28
CA LYS A 379 -28.95 1.19 -1.80
C LYS A 379 -29.04 0.30 -0.55
N ALA A 380 -27.92 -0.28 -0.10
CA ALA A 380 -27.91 -1.15 1.06
C ALA A 380 -27.97 -0.34 2.37
N ASN A 381 -28.66 -0.87 3.38
CA ASN A 381 -28.70 -0.28 4.71
C ASN A 381 -27.37 -0.47 5.44
N GLU A 382 -26.70 -1.60 5.19
CA GLU A 382 -25.40 -1.94 5.76
C GLU A 382 -24.50 -2.60 4.70
N ARG A 383 -23.21 -2.30 4.74
CA ARG A 383 -22.20 -2.77 3.78
C ARG A 383 -21.13 -3.55 4.55
N ILE A 384 -20.97 -4.83 4.24
CA ILE A 384 -19.97 -5.70 4.86
C ILE A 384 -18.91 -6.02 3.82
N GLY A 385 -17.66 -5.65 4.07
CA GLY A 385 -16.54 -5.98 3.18
C GLY A 385 -15.79 -7.21 3.65
N LEU A 386 -15.48 -8.11 2.73
CA LEU A 386 -14.72 -9.33 2.93
C LEU A 386 -13.46 -9.26 2.07
N GLN A 387 -12.32 -9.03 2.71
CA GLN A 387 -11.02 -9.04 2.06
C GLN A 387 -10.38 -10.42 2.27
N ILE A 388 -10.29 -11.21 1.21
CA ILE A 388 -9.85 -12.60 1.27
C ILE A 388 -8.54 -12.75 0.51
N ARG A 389 -7.47 -13.10 1.24
CA ARG A 389 -6.13 -13.36 0.69
C ARG A 389 -5.64 -14.72 1.16
N VAL A 390 -5.39 -15.61 0.20
CA VAL A 390 -4.85 -16.95 0.46
C VAL A 390 -3.39 -17.01 0.01
N TYR A 391 -2.45 -17.10 0.95
CA TYR A 391 -1.01 -17.18 0.64
C TYR A 391 -0.53 -18.56 0.21
N ASN A 392 -1.21 -19.63 0.67
CA ASN A 392 -0.91 -21.00 0.28
C ASN A 392 -2.22 -21.77 0.14
N THR A 393 -2.62 -22.03 -1.10
CA THR A 393 -3.87 -22.72 -1.46
C THR A 393 -3.88 -24.19 -1.09
N HIS A 394 -2.73 -24.79 -0.79
CA HIS A 394 -2.62 -26.19 -0.36
C HIS A 394 -2.80 -26.38 1.15
N ARG A 395 -2.76 -25.31 1.96
CA ARG A 395 -2.88 -25.42 3.42
C ARG A 395 -4.31 -25.62 3.89
N SER A 396 -5.28 -25.03 3.21
CA SER A 396 -6.70 -25.15 3.56
C SER A 396 -7.56 -25.12 2.30
N PRO A 397 -8.52 -26.05 2.18
CA PRO A 397 -9.51 -25.99 1.12
C PRO A 397 -10.26 -24.65 1.13
N HIS A 398 -10.65 -24.16 -0.05
CA HIS A 398 -11.47 -22.96 -0.17
C HIS A 398 -12.75 -23.05 0.67
N GLN A 399 -13.36 -24.24 0.74
CA GLN A 399 -14.55 -24.49 1.55
C GLN A 399 -14.32 -24.27 3.04
N THR A 400 -13.16 -24.64 3.58
CA THR A 400 -12.83 -24.42 5.00
C THR A 400 -12.71 -22.93 5.31
N ILE A 401 -12.09 -22.17 4.41
CA ILE A 401 -11.99 -20.70 4.54
C ILE A 401 -13.38 -20.05 4.43
N ILE A 402 -14.24 -20.54 3.53
CA ILE A 402 -15.65 -20.08 3.45
C ILE A 402 -16.38 -20.35 4.77
N ASN A 403 -16.20 -21.54 5.36
CA ASN A 403 -16.83 -21.87 6.63
C ASN A 403 -16.29 -21.00 7.78
N GLU A 404 -14.98 -20.70 7.80
CA GLU A 404 -14.37 -19.76 8.75
C GLU A 404 -14.97 -18.35 8.62
N ILE A 405 -15.14 -17.86 7.39
CA ILE A 405 -15.80 -16.57 7.12
C ILE A 405 -17.24 -16.58 7.64
N ILE A 406 -18.02 -17.61 7.33
CA ILE A 406 -19.41 -17.73 7.80
C ILE A 406 -19.44 -17.74 9.33
N ALA A 407 -18.62 -18.59 9.97
CA ALA A 407 -18.53 -18.68 11.42
C ALA A 407 -18.20 -17.32 12.05
N CYS A 408 -17.23 -16.58 11.50
CA CYS A 408 -16.88 -15.23 11.93
C CYS A 408 -18.07 -14.26 11.78
N THR A 409 -18.73 -14.25 10.62
CA THR A 409 -19.85 -13.33 10.37
C THR A 409 -21.04 -13.59 11.28
N LEU A 410 -21.34 -14.86 11.59
CA LEU A 410 -22.44 -15.25 12.47
C LEU A 410 -22.11 -14.92 13.92
N GLN A 411 -20.91 -15.31 14.40
CA GLN A 411 -20.46 -15.05 15.77
C GLN A 411 -20.54 -13.56 16.14
N HIS A 412 -20.20 -12.69 15.18
CA HIS A 412 -20.20 -11.25 15.39
C HIS A 412 -21.42 -10.53 14.80
N LYS A 413 -22.46 -11.28 14.42
CA LYS A 413 -23.76 -10.77 13.94
C LYS A 413 -23.64 -9.80 12.75
N LEU A 414 -22.60 -9.96 11.94
CA LEU A 414 -22.41 -9.18 10.72
C LEU A 414 -23.38 -9.64 9.63
N LEU A 415 -23.59 -10.96 9.54
CA LEU A 415 -24.58 -11.58 8.66
C LEU A 415 -25.53 -12.47 9.46
N PRO A 416 -26.79 -12.62 9.01
CA PRO A 416 -27.78 -13.40 9.72
C PRO A 416 -27.58 -14.90 9.55
N GLU A 417 -28.06 -15.65 10.55
CA GLU A 417 -28.26 -17.10 10.45
C GLU A 417 -29.30 -17.44 9.38
N LEU A 418 -29.19 -18.65 8.84
CA LEU A 418 -30.03 -19.12 7.74
C LEU A 418 -31.08 -20.09 8.26
N ASP A 419 -32.34 -19.88 7.87
CA ASP A 419 -33.42 -20.84 8.13
C ASP A 419 -33.40 -21.92 7.03
N VAL A 420 -33.02 -23.15 7.40
CA VAL A 420 -32.95 -24.30 6.48
C VAL A 420 -34.33 -24.95 6.30
N GLN A 421 -35.33 -24.61 7.11
CA GLN A 421 -36.63 -25.32 7.17
C GLN A 421 -37.81 -24.56 6.54
N LYS A 422 -37.67 -23.28 6.18
CA LYS A 422 -38.72 -22.52 5.49
C LYS A 422 -38.36 -22.15 4.05
N THR A 423 -39.06 -22.78 3.11
CA THR A 423 -39.18 -22.26 1.74
C THR A 423 -39.94 -20.94 1.76
N ALA A 424 -39.37 -19.95 1.07
CA ALA A 424 -39.75 -18.54 1.08
C ALA A 424 -41.26 -18.29 1.09
N THR A 425 -41.83 -18.11 2.27
CA THR A 425 -43.23 -17.70 2.42
C THR A 425 -43.32 -16.40 3.21
N SER A 426 -43.82 -15.40 2.48
CA SER A 426 -44.44 -14.13 2.91
C SER A 426 -43.76 -13.35 4.04
N LEU A 427 -43.06 -12.25 3.71
CA LEU A 427 -42.85 -11.17 4.68
C LEU A 427 -42.88 -9.79 4.00
N LEU A 428 -44.07 -9.19 3.97
CA LEU A 428 -44.38 -7.78 3.72
C LEU A 428 -44.01 -6.89 4.94
N LYS A 429 -42.82 -7.03 5.50
CA LYS A 429 -42.27 -6.09 6.50
C LYS A 429 -41.02 -5.44 5.94
N LYS A 430 -40.82 -4.14 6.20
CA LYS A 430 -39.65 -3.33 5.77
C LYS A 430 -38.36 -4.16 5.91
N ARG A 431 -37.88 -4.72 4.80
CA ARG A 431 -36.66 -5.52 4.78
C ARG A 431 -35.46 -4.60 4.83
N THR A 432 -34.71 -4.64 5.91
CA THR A 432 -33.33 -4.13 5.91
C THR A 432 -32.50 -4.98 4.97
N SER A 433 -31.59 -4.33 4.25
CA SER A 433 -30.76 -4.97 3.23
C SER A 433 -29.27 -4.78 3.56
N LYS A 434 -28.50 -5.85 3.40
CA LYS A 434 -27.05 -5.81 3.52
C LYS A 434 -26.39 -6.12 2.17
N ALA A 435 -25.39 -5.33 1.81
CA ALA A 435 -24.51 -5.64 0.67
C ALA A 435 -23.20 -6.21 1.19
N VAL A 436 -22.82 -7.38 0.69
CA VAL A 436 -21.54 -8.03 0.99
C VAL A 436 -20.61 -7.82 -0.20
N LEU A 437 -19.55 -7.05 -0.01
CA LEU A 437 -18.51 -6.83 -1.00
C LEU A 437 -17.36 -7.83 -0.76
N VAL A 438 -17.05 -8.66 -1.75
CA VAL A 438 -15.96 -9.64 -1.68
C VAL A 438 -14.81 -9.19 -2.56
N ALA A 439 -13.62 -9.07 -1.99
CA ALA A 439 -12.38 -8.81 -2.71
C ALA A 439 -11.45 -10.01 -2.54
N SER A 440 -11.22 -10.75 -3.63
CA SER A 440 -10.40 -11.95 -3.66
C SER A 440 -9.88 -12.20 -5.08
N LEU A 441 -8.71 -12.84 -5.18
CA LEU A 441 -8.23 -13.37 -6.46
C LEU A 441 -9.13 -14.50 -6.99
N PHE A 442 -9.81 -15.20 -6.09
CA PHE A 442 -10.57 -16.42 -6.36
C PHE A 442 -12.08 -16.09 -6.38
N SER A 443 -12.81 -16.49 -7.43
CA SER A 443 -14.24 -16.22 -7.57
C SER A 443 -15.09 -17.11 -6.65
N GLU A 444 -14.54 -18.25 -6.26
CA GLU A 444 -15.16 -19.30 -5.46
C GLU A 444 -15.79 -18.74 -4.17
N TYR A 445 -15.14 -17.74 -3.56
CA TYR A 445 -15.63 -17.10 -2.35
C TYR A 445 -16.91 -16.29 -2.57
N GLY A 446 -16.91 -15.40 -3.56
CA GLY A 446 -18.07 -14.57 -3.86
C GLY A 446 -19.22 -15.40 -4.45
N GLU A 447 -18.92 -16.38 -5.29
CA GLU A 447 -19.92 -17.28 -5.89
C GLU A 447 -20.59 -18.16 -4.83
N LYS A 448 -19.81 -18.76 -3.93
CA LYS A 448 -20.36 -19.63 -2.88
C LYS A 448 -21.22 -18.83 -1.90
N LEU A 449 -20.73 -17.70 -1.40
CA LEU A 449 -21.51 -16.83 -0.50
C LEU A 449 -22.79 -16.32 -1.17
N ARG A 450 -22.71 -15.93 -2.45
CA ARG A 450 -23.89 -15.53 -3.22
C ARG A 450 -24.91 -16.66 -3.33
N THR A 451 -24.44 -17.88 -3.58
CA THR A 451 -25.31 -19.06 -3.68
C THR A 451 -26.02 -19.29 -2.35
N ILE A 452 -25.28 -19.36 -1.24
CA ILE A 452 -25.81 -19.57 0.12
C ILE A 452 -26.93 -18.57 0.45
N TYR A 453 -26.68 -17.27 0.29
CA TYR A 453 -27.66 -16.23 0.63
C TYR A 453 -28.76 -16.03 -0.41
N LYS A 454 -28.64 -16.62 -1.60
CA LYS A 454 -29.72 -16.64 -2.61
C LYS A 454 -30.67 -17.82 -2.41
N THR A 455 -30.16 -18.97 -1.99
CA THR A 455 -30.94 -20.21 -1.83
C THR A 455 -31.62 -20.33 -0.47
N SER A 456 -31.15 -19.59 0.54
CA SER A 456 -31.65 -19.67 1.90
C SER A 456 -32.31 -18.35 2.34
N THR A 457 -33.33 -18.45 3.20
CA THR A 457 -33.95 -17.26 3.80
C THR A 457 -33.20 -16.90 5.07
N ALA A 458 -32.77 -15.64 5.22
CA ALA A 458 -32.22 -15.16 6.48
C ALA A 458 -33.28 -15.26 7.58
N MET A 459 -32.94 -15.78 8.76
CA MET A 459 -33.86 -15.90 9.90
C MET A 459 -34.42 -14.54 10.35
N THR A 460 -33.63 -13.48 10.18
CA THR A 460 -34.00 -12.09 10.48
C THR A 460 -34.93 -11.46 9.43
N GLY A 461 -35.11 -12.11 8.27
CA GLY A 461 -35.83 -11.57 7.12
C GLY A 461 -35.03 -10.55 6.30
N GLU A 462 -33.75 -10.33 6.62
CA GLU A 462 -32.84 -9.41 5.93
C GLU A 462 -32.54 -9.86 4.49
N LEU A 463 -32.47 -8.90 3.56
CA LEU A 463 -32.07 -9.17 2.18
C LEU A 463 -30.54 -9.03 2.05
N ILE A 464 -29.85 -10.13 1.79
CA ILE A 464 -28.39 -10.14 1.62
C ILE A 464 -28.04 -10.22 0.12
N LYS A 465 -27.26 -9.25 -0.37
CA LYS A 465 -26.74 -9.23 -1.74
C LYS A 465 -25.23 -9.35 -1.72
N VAL A 466 -24.68 -10.35 -2.40
CA VAL A 466 -23.23 -10.56 -2.48
C VAL A 466 -22.71 -10.11 -3.84
N TYR A 467 -21.66 -9.29 -3.83
CA TYR A 467 -20.99 -8.77 -5.01
C TYR A 467 -19.48 -8.96 -4.91
N GLN A 468 -18.86 -9.41 -6.01
CA GLN A 468 -17.40 -9.52 -6.15
C GLN A 468 -17.02 -8.76 -7.42
N PRO A 469 -16.25 -7.65 -7.34
CA PRO A 469 -15.93 -6.83 -8.50
C PRO A 469 -15.03 -7.55 -9.52
N SER A 470 -14.03 -8.28 -9.03
CA SER A 470 -13.10 -9.02 -9.89
C SER A 470 -12.57 -10.31 -9.23
N HIS A 471 -11.94 -11.17 -10.04
CA HIS A 471 -11.36 -12.44 -9.63
C HIS A 471 -10.20 -12.83 -10.56
N GLU A 472 -9.04 -12.19 -10.39
CA GLU A 472 -7.94 -12.32 -11.36
C GLU A 472 -7.12 -13.63 -11.29
N GLY A 473 -7.45 -14.52 -10.36
CA GLY A 473 -6.82 -15.83 -10.12
C GLY A 473 -5.40 -15.75 -9.55
N ARG A 474 -4.60 -14.77 -10.01
CA ARG A 474 -3.24 -14.51 -9.54
C ARG A 474 -2.92 -13.02 -9.54
N GLN A 475 -1.99 -12.63 -8.69
CA GLN A 475 -1.43 -11.29 -8.71
C GLN A 475 -0.60 -11.09 -9.99
N LYS A 476 -0.79 -9.94 -10.67
CA LYS A 476 -0.09 -9.58 -11.90
C LYS A 476 0.72 -8.30 -11.67
N SER A 477 1.93 -8.46 -11.15
CA SER A 477 2.87 -7.34 -10.99
C SER A 477 3.16 -6.68 -12.34
N ASN A 478 3.41 -5.37 -12.35
CA ASN A 478 3.72 -4.58 -13.54
C ASN A 478 2.57 -4.44 -14.56
N ASN A 479 1.32 -4.70 -14.15
CA ASN A 479 0.12 -4.51 -14.98
C ASN A 479 -0.72 -3.35 -14.40
N ASP A 480 -0.93 -2.31 -15.21
CA ASP A 480 -1.66 -1.09 -14.85
C ASP A 480 -3.15 -1.37 -14.57
N THR A 481 -3.80 -2.13 -15.45
CA THR A 481 -5.20 -2.52 -15.33
C THR A 481 -5.43 -3.36 -14.07
N HIS A 482 -4.49 -4.26 -13.74
CA HIS A 482 -4.50 -5.04 -12.50
C HIS A 482 -4.48 -4.13 -11.26
N ASN A 483 -3.58 -3.15 -11.23
CA ASN A 483 -3.46 -2.26 -10.08
C ASN A 483 -4.64 -1.27 -9.98
N ILE A 484 -5.26 -0.85 -11.10
CA ILE A 484 -6.50 -0.07 -11.07
C ILE A 484 -7.62 -0.89 -10.41
N LYS A 485 -7.80 -2.16 -10.80
CA LYS A 485 -8.80 -3.04 -10.16
C LYS A 485 -8.53 -3.25 -8.68
N ALA A 486 -7.27 -3.55 -8.32
CA ALA A 486 -6.86 -3.69 -6.93
C ALA A 486 -7.14 -2.40 -6.13
N TRP A 487 -6.84 -1.24 -6.70
CA TRP A 487 -7.10 0.04 -6.05
C TRP A 487 -8.60 0.31 -5.88
N THR A 488 -9.40 0.03 -6.90
CA THR A 488 -10.87 0.10 -6.86
C THR A 488 -11.43 -0.77 -5.73
N GLU A 489 -10.98 -2.02 -5.61
CA GLU A 489 -11.42 -2.93 -4.54
C GLU A 489 -11.00 -2.47 -3.15
N ILE A 490 -9.74 -2.04 -2.96
CA ILE A 490 -9.27 -1.46 -1.69
C ILE A 490 -10.16 -0.29 -1.29
N TYR A 491 -10.44 0.61 -2.23
CA TYR A 491 -11.22 1.80 -1.96
C TYR A 491 -12.66 1.44 -1.61
N LEU A 492 -13.32 0.56 -2.37
CA LEU A 492 -14.69 0.10 -2.11
C LEU A 492 -14.81 -0.59 -0.74
N LEU A 493 -13.83 -1.42 -0.35
CA LEU A 493 -13.78 -2.01 1.00
C LEU A 493 -13.71 -0.93 2.08
N SER A 494 -12.95 0.15 1.84
CA SER A 494 -12.87 1.28 2.79
C SER A 494 -14.17 2.08 2.93
N LEU A 495 -15.18 1.82 2.08
CA LEU A 495 -16.53 2.39 2.16
C LEU A 495 -17.53 1.48 2.88
N CYS A 496 -17.11 0.28 3.31
CA CYS A 496 -17.95 -0.63 4.06
C CYS A 496 -18.13 -0.18 5.51
N ASP A 497 -19.22 -0.60 6.13
CA ASP A 497 -19.56 -0.32 7.53
C ASP A 497 -18.82 -1.26 8.49
N ALA A 498 -18.57 -2.48 8.06
CA ALA A 498 -17.76 -3.46 8.76
C ALA A 498 -16.85 -4.21 7.78
N LEU A 499 -15.71 -4.69 8.28
CA LEU A 499 -14.73 -5.42 7.49
C LEU A 499 -14.29 -6.71 8.18
N ILE A 500 -14.19 -7.78 7.39
CA ILE A 500 -13.39 -8.95 7.70
C ILE A 500 -12.20 -8.96 6.76
N THR A 501 -11.00 -9.15 7.32
CA THR A 501 -9.74 -9.16 6.55
C THR A 501 -8.95 -10.43 6.79
N SER A 502 -8.13 -10.80 5.80
CA SER A 502 -7.22 -11.95 5.93
C SER A 502 -5.94 -11.56 6.66
N PRO A 503 -5.36 -12.46 7.46
CA PRO A 503 -4.14 -12.20 8.20
C PRO A 503 -2.97 -11.93 7.24
N LYS A 504 -2.03 -11.06 7.65
CA LYS A 504 -0.85 -10.61 6.87
C LYS A 504 -1.17 -9.75 5.64
N SER A 505 -2.43 -9.54 5.31
CA SER A 505 -2.84 -8.86 4.07
C SER A 505 -2.71 -7.35 4.19
N THR A 506 -1.65 -6.79 3.60
CA THR A 506 -1.48 -5.34 3.49
C THR A 506 -2.56 -4.67 2.64
N PHE A 507 -3.18 -5.41 1.71
CA PHE A 507 -4.37 -4.97 0.98
C PHE A 507 -5.53 -4.66 1.96
N GLY A 508 -5.75 -5.54 2.93
CA GLY A 508 -6.72 -5.33 4.01
C GLY A 508 -6.34 -4.16 4.90
N TYR A 509 -5.05 -4.01 5.24
CA TYR A 509 -4.58 -2.90 6.06
C TYR A 509 -4.86 -1.53 5.45
N VAL A 510 -4.61 -1.37 4.15
CA VAL A 510 -4.90 -0.13 3.46
C VAL A 510 -6.41 0.16 3.48
N ALA A 511 -7.24 -0.84 3.17
CA ALA A 511 -8.70 -0.67 3.13
C ALA A 511 -9.26 -0.20 4.48
N HIS A 512 -8.90 -0.90 5.57
CA HIS A 512 -9.44 -0.54 6.89
C HIS A 512 -8.81 0.74 7.45
N GLY A 513 -7.54 1.01 7.14
CA GLY A 513 -6.89 2.26 7.52
C GLY A 513 -7.51 3.48 6.85
N LEU A 514 -7.79 3.42 5.53
CA LEU A 514 -8.51 4.48 4.82
C LEU A 514 -9.95 4.67 5.32
N GLY A 515 -10.62 3.56 5.66
CA GLY A 515 -12.00 3.56 6.16
C GLY A 515 -12.12 4.03 7.61
N GLY A 516 -11.03 4.07 8.37
CA GLY A 516 -11.09 4.33 9.81
C GLY A 516 -11.73 3.18 10.58
N LEU A 517 -11.51 1.94 10.12
CA LEU A 517 -12.21 0.74 10.59
C LEU A 517 -11.27 -0.16 11.37
N LYS A 518 -11.76 -0.72 12.47
CA LYS A 518 -11.14 -1.85 13.16
C LYS A 518 -11.75 -3.14 12.60
N PRO A 519 -11.11 -3.88 11.68
CA PRO A 519 -11.67 -5.11 11.13
C PRO A 519 -11.72 -6.27 12.14
N TRP A 520 -12.43 -7.32 11.75
CA TRP A 520 -12.22 -8.67 12.27
C TRP A 520 -11.18 -9.39 11.39
N ILE A 521 -10.10 -9.91 11.95
CA ILE A 521 -9.11 -10.70 11.22
C ILE A 521 -9.40 -12.19 11.40
N LEU A 522 -9.50 -12.92 10.28
CA LEU A 522 -9.58 -14.38 10.27
C LEU A 522 -8.35 -15.00 10.93
N GLN A 523 -8.53 -16.04 11.75
CA GLN A 523 -7.43 -16.72 12.44
C GLN A 523 -6.63 -17.66 11.52
N ARG A 524 -7.07 -17.82 10.27
CA ARG A 524 -6.49 -18.67 9.23
C ARG A 524 -6.65 -20.14 9.58
N ALA A 525 -7.68 -20.75 8.99
CA ALA A 525 -7.84 -22.20 9.00
C ALA A 525 -6.56 -22.94 8.58
N TYR A 526 -6.43 -24.16 9.11
CA TYR A 526 -5.38 -25.12 8.76
C TYR A 526 -6.02 -26.48 8.51
N GLY A 527 -5.77 -27.06 7.34
CA GLY A 527 -6.49 -28.24 6.90
C GLY A 527 -7.99 -27.98 6.82
N GLU A 528 -8.78 -28.88 7.39
CA GLU A 528 -10.25 -28.82 7.42
C GLU A 528 -10.81 -28.19 8.72
N THR A 529 -9.95 -27.83 9.66
CA THR A 529 -10.36 -27.30 10.96
C THR A 529 -10.54 -25.79 10.94
N ILE A 530 -11.72 -25.34 11.38
CA ILE A 530 -12.01 -23.91 11.60
C ILE A 530 -11.47 -23.51 12.98
N PRO A 531 -10.66 -22.45 13.09
CA PRO A 531 -10.19 -21.96 14.38
C PRO A 531 -11.33 -21.54 15.31
N ASN A 532 -11.11 -21.62 16.63
CA ASN A 532 -12.03 -21.07 17.64
C ASN A 532 -11.25 -20.10 18.56
N PRO A 533 -11.54 -18.78 18.51
CA PRO A 533 -12.55 -18.15 17.66
C PRO A 533 -12.16 -18.14 16.16
N PRO A 534 -13.11 -18.14 15.21
CA PRO A 534 -12.84 -18.06 13.76
C PRO A 534 -12.18 -16.74 13.33
N CYS A 535 -12.39 -15.66 14.09
CA CYS A 535 -11.75 -14.38 13.84
C CYS A 535 -11.63 -13.59 15.15
N GLN A 536 -10.80 -12.55 15.14
CA GLN A 536 -10.63 -11.64 16.27
C GLN A 536 -10.69 -10.18 15.84
N ARG A 537 -11.23 -9.33 16.70
CA ARG A 537 -11.26 -7.89 16.45
C ARG A 537 -9.85 -7.34 16.63
N VAL A 538 -9.43 -6.47 15.72
CA VAL A 538 -8.17 -5.75 15.92
C VAL A 538 -8.30 -4.66 16.98
N MET A 539 -7.21 -4.46 17.72
CA MET A 539 -7.02 -3.44 18.75
C MET A 539 -7.12 -2.03 18.16
N SER A 540 -6.60 -1.82 16.95
CA SER A 540 -6.60 -0.53 16.27
C SER A 540 -6.70 -0.65 14.75
N MET A 541 -7.01 0.47 14.10
CA MET A 541 -7.12 0.55 12.64
C MET A 541 -5.78 0.68 11.93
N GLU A 542 -4.67 0.71 12.67
CA GLU A 542 -3.33 0.87 12.10
C GLU A 542 -2.85 -0.39 11.35
N PRO A 543 -2.10 -0.23 10.26
CA PRO A 543 -1.42 -1.35 9.62
C PRO A 543 -0.40 -2.02 10.56
N CYS A 544 -0.16 -3.32 10.36
CA CYS A 544 0.91 -4.02 11.06
C CYS A 544 2.26 -3.80 10.38
N PHE A 545 3.29 -3.48 11.16
CA PHE A 545 4.69 -3.55 10.73
C PHE A 545 5.19 -4.98 10.91
N HIS A 546 5.30 -5.74 9.82
CA HIS A 546 5.57 -7.19 9.87
C HIS A 546 6.99 -7.53 10.34
N TYR A 547 7.99 -6.74 9.95
CA TYR A 547 9.40 -7.00 10.23
C TYR A 547 10.06 -5.84 10.98
N PRO A 548 9.67 -5.61 12.24
CA PRO A 548 10.26 -4.56 13.07
C PRO A 548 11.72 -4.85 13.44
N PRO A 549 12.49 -3.82 13.83
CA PRO A 549 13.81 -4.05 14.43
C PRO A 549 13.69 -4.92 15.69
N LYS A 550 14.79 -5.57 16.07
CA LYS A 550 14.84 -6.45 17.25
C LYS A 550 15.77 -5.97 18.36
N TYR A 551 16.66 -5.01 18.09
CA TYR A 551 17.74 -4.62 19.00
C TYR A 551 17.48 -3.26 19.65
N ASP A 552 17.77 -3.15 20.95
CA ASP A 552 17.80 -1.86 21.62
C ASP A 552 18.96 -0.99 21.11
N CYS A 553 18.75 0.33 21.05
CA CYS A 553 19.74 1.26 20.52
C CYS A 553 20.88 1.57 21.50
N LYS A 554 20.69 1.30 22.79
CA LYS A 554 21.63 1.59 23.88
C LYS A 554 22.24 0.31 24.44
N ALA A 555 21.40 -0.69 24.71
CA ALA A 555 21.81 -2.02 25.09
C ALA A 555 21.91 -2.86 23.81
N ASN A 556 23.09 -3.41 23.51
CA ASN A 556 23.31 -4.22 22.31
C ASN A 556 22.69 -5.63 22.45
N ASN A 557 21.43 -5.70 22.88
CA ASN A 557 20.66 -6.91 23.14
C ASN A 557 19.29 -6.82 22.45
N THR A 558 18.65 -7.97 22.31
CA THR A 558 17.29 -8.05 21.76
C THR A 558 16.28 -7.54 22.79
N VAL A 559 15.30 -6.77 22.34
CA VAL A 559 14.23 -6.23 23.21
C VAL A 559 12.86 -6.40 22.58
N ASP A 560 11.87 -6.68 23.41
CA ASP A 560 10.47 -6.56 23.03
C ASP A 560 10.03 -5.11 23.20
N PHE A 561 9.86 -4.41 22.08
CA PHE A 561 9.47 -3.00 22.07
C PHE A 561 8.07 -2.75 22.66
N THR A 562 7.19 -3.75 22.73
CA THR A 562 5.86 -3.58 23.35
C THR A 562 5.94 -3.38 24.86
N SER A 563 7.04 -3.82 25.50
CA SER A 563 7.32 -3.58 26.92
C SER A 563 7.80 -2.15 27.18
N LEU A 564 8.36 -1.48 26.18
CA LEU A 564 8.95 -0.14 26.29
C LEU A 564 7.98 0.97 25.85
N PHE A 565 7.03 0.65 24.98
CA PHE A 565 6.13 1.63 24.36
C PHE A 565 4.67 1.22 24.56
N HIS A 566 3.98 1.87 25.51
CA HIS A 566 2.58 1.56 25.83
C HIS A 566 1.61 1.70 24.64
N HIS A 567 1.91 2.61 23.71
CA HIS A 567 1.15 2.84 22.47
C HIS A 567 1.54 1.86 21.35
N MET A 568 2.19 0.74 21.69
CA MET A 568 2.62 -0.28 20.74
C MET A 568 2.29 -1.67 21.26
N LYS A 569 1.74 -2.51 20.38
CA LYS A 569 1.40 -3.91 20.68
C LYS A 569 1.83 -4.82 19.55
N HIS A 570 1.98 -6.10 19.86
CA HIS A 570 2.15 -7.11 18.83
C HIS A 570 0.90 -7.22 17.97
N CYS A 571 1.08 -7.47 16.68
CA CYS A 571 -0.06 -7.63 15.79
C CYS A 571 -0.78 -8.96 16.03
N GLU A 572 -2.09 -8.90 15.89
CA GLU A 572 -3.04 -10.01 16.03
C GLU A 572 -2.77 -11.11 15.00
N ASP A 573 -2.24 -10.76 13.83
CA ASP A 573 -2.07 -11.63 12.68
C ASP A 573 -0.60 -11.90 12.31
N VAL A 574 0.34 -11.16 12.92
CA VAL A 574 1.78 -11.35 12.83
C VAL A 574 2.37 -11.20 14.23
N SER A 575 2.62 -12.33 14.89
CA SER A 575 3.06 -12.36 16.30
C SER A 575 4.32 -11.55 16.57
N SER A 576 5.29 -11.54 15.64
CA SER A 576 6.51 -10.74 15.75
C SER A 576 6.36 -9.29 15.26
N GLY A 577 5.23 -8.96 14.63
CA GLY A 577 4.97 -7.65 14.08
C GLY A 577 4.56 -6.64 15.16
N LEU A 578 4.60 -5.36 14.81
CA LEU A 578 4.22 -4.27 15.72
C LEU A 578 3.14 -3.39 15.09
N ARG A 579 2.19 -2.96 15.92
CA ARG A 579 1.09 -2.06 15.55
C ARG A 579 1.00 -0.96 16.59
N LEU A 580 0.67 0.25 16.13
CA LEU A 580 0.36 1.36 17.01
C LEU A 580 -1.07 1.21 17.54
N VAL A 581 -1.24 1.43 18.83
CA VAL A 581 -2.56 1.45 19.50
C VAL A 581 -2.70 2.76 20.24
N ASN A 582 -3.94 3.24 20.38
CA ASN A 582 -4.19 4.32 21.31
C ASN A 582 -4.18 3.73 22.73
N ALA A 583 -3.13 4.03 23.50
CA ALA A 583 -3.11 3.76 24.93
C ALA A 583 -3.78 4.95 25.61
N ASN A 584 -4.89 4.70 26.30
CA ASN A 584 -5.54 5.69 27.16
C ASN A 584 -4.58 6.18 28.25
#